data_AF-A0A970FC89-F1
#
_entry.id   AF-A0A970FC89-F1
#
_cell.length_a   1.000
_cell.length_b   1.000
_cell.length_c   1.000
_cell.angle_alpha   90.00
_cell.angle_beta   90.00
_cell.angle_gamma   90.00
#
_symmetry.space_group_name_H-M   'P 1'
#
loop_
_entity.id
_entity.type
_entity.pdbx_description
1 polymer ?
#
loop_
_entity_poly.entity_id
_entity_poly.type
_entity_poly.pdbx_seq_one_letter_code
_entity_poly.pdbx_strand_id
1 'polypeptide(L)'
;MCTGDLSGGNVQYNNKLSLYIYYGRPRRRYEVALDSALREDTYALAFAMHEQYRTGITPAAEISKACKSCSLAELCIPELYDAPPVSQYLRRFIDY
;
A
#
# COMPACT_ATOMS: atom_id res chain seq x y z
N MET A 1 -15.51 14.34 -10.14
CA MET A 1 -14.11 14.63 -10.47
C MET A 1 -13.53 15.42 -9.31
N CYS A 2 -12.79 14.78 -8.43
CA CYS A 2 -12.05 15.46 -7.36
C CYS A 2 -10.59 15.55 -7.79
N THR A 3 -10.30 16.36 -8.80
CA THR A 3 -8.94 16.82 -9.08
C THR A 3 -8.69 17.99 -8.14
N GLY A 4 -8.38 17.67 -6.88
CA GLY A 4 -7.82 18.64 -5.95
C GLY A 4 -6.35 18.77 -6.28
N ASP A 5 -5.95 19.93 -6.77
CA ASP A 5 -4.57 20.30 -7.03
C ASP A 5 -3.69 19.96 -5.82
N LEU A 6 -2.83 18.94 -5.98
CA LEU A 6 -1.66 18.72 -5.12
C LEU A 6 -0.56 19.72 -5.52
N SER A 7 -0.91 21.00 -5.70
CA SER A 7 0.08 22.06 -5.72
C SER A 7 0.65 22.12 -4.30
N GLY A 8 1.79 21.45 -4.12
CA GLY A 8 2.60 21.49 -2.92
C GLY A 8 2.90 22.93 -2.57
N GLY A 9 2.06 23.50 -1.70
CA GLY A 9 2.40 24.69 -0.97
C GLY A 9 3.67 24.37 -0.18
N ASN A 10 4.70 25.18 -0.34
CA ASN A 10 5.93 25.14 0.43
C ASN A 10 5.61 25.53 1.89
N VAL A 11 4.97 24.62 2.62
CA VAL A 11 4.76 24.76 4.06
C VAL A 11 6.08 24.37 4.71
N GLN A 12 6.85 25.39 5.10
CA GLN A 12 8.01 25.24 5.95
C GLN A 12 7.52 24.83 7.35
N TYR A 13 7.40 23.52 7.60
CA TYR A 13 7.11 23.00 8.93
C TYR A 13 8.36 23.24 9.79
N ASN A 14 8.33 24.26 10.65
CA ASN A 14 9.39 24.51 11.64
C ASN A 14 9.57 23.27 12.52
N ASN A 15 10.63 22.51 12.25
CA ASN A 15 10.73 21.10 12.60
C ASN A 15 11.40 20.87 13.97
N LYS A 16 10.80 21.40 15.04
CA LYS A 16 11.16 21.03 16.41
C LYS A 16 9.94 20.69 17.26
N LEU A 17 9.10 19.79 16.73
CA LEU A 17 8.13 19.05 17.54
C LEU A 17 8.65 17.63 17.73
N SER A 18 9.00 17.28 18.97
CA SER A 18 9.27 15.88 19.35
C SER A 18 7.96 15.11 19.39
N LEU A 19 7.72 14.24 18.41
CA LEU A 19 6.63 13.26 18.43
C LEU A 19 7.07 12.00 19.17
N TYR A 20 6.17 11.41 19.94
CA TYR A 20 6.41 10.15 20.62
C TYR A 20 5.36 9.11 20.27
N ILE A 21 5.80 7.92 19.84
CA ILE A 21 4.95 6.72 19.77
C ILE A 21 5.07 5.98 21.10
N TYR A 22 3.95 5.72 21.75
CA TYR A 22 3.90 4.94 22.98
C TYR A 22 3.48 3.49 22.69
N TYR A 23 4.35 2.54 22.97
CA TYR A 23 4.00 1.12 22.92
C TYR A 23 3.48 0.65 24.28
N GLY A 24 2.24 0.17 24.33
CA GLY A 24 1.58 -0.30 25.56
C GLY A 24 2.32 -1.43 26.30
N ARG A 25 3.12 -2.22 25.58
CA ARG A 25 4.24 -2.99 26.11
C ARG A 25 5.44 -2.72 25.19
N PRO A 26 6.60 -2.28 25.72
CA PRO A 26 7.06 -2.29 27.11
C PRO A 26 6.68 -1.04 27.96
N ARG A 27 5.61 -0.30 27.62
CA ARG A 27 5.21 0.95 28.29
C ARG A 27 6.22 2.08 28.11
N ARG A 28 6.84 2.16 26.93
CA ARG A 28 7.87 3.15 26.61
C ARG A 28 7.44 4.06 25.46
N ARG A 29 7.81 5.34 25.57
CA ARG A 29 7.73 6.31 24.49
C ARG A 29 9.00 6.25 23.65
N TYR A 30 8.84 6.22 22.34
CA TYR A 30 9.92 6.29 21.37
C TYR A 30 9.76 7.60 20.63
N GLU A 31 10.80 8.41 20.64
CA GLU A 31 10.84 9.63 19.86
C GLU A 31 10.93 9.26 18.38
N VAL A 32 10.10 9.92 17.56
CA VAL A 32 10.07 9.72 16.13
C VAL A 32 10.22 11.09 15.47
N ALA A 33 11.21 11.22 14.60
CA ALA A 33 11.38 12.41 13.79
C ALA A 33 10.34 12.43 12.67
N LEU A 34 9.58 13.52 12.57
CA LEU A 34 8.71 13.80 11.43
C LEU A 34 9.42 14.75 10.46
N ASP A 35 10.35 14.22 9.68
CA ASP A 35 11.02 14.97 8.63
C ASP A 35 10.17 15.08 7.35
N SER A 36 10.65 15.86 6.39
CA SER A 36 9.97 16.02 5.09
C SER A 36 10.00 14.73 4.28
N ALA A 37 11.10 13.97 4.34
CA ALA A 37 11.25 12.72 3.60
C ALA A 37 10.17 11.69 4.00
N LEU A 38 9.95 11.48 5.31
CA LEU A 38 8.90 10.59 5.79
C LEU A 38 7.50 11.04 5.36
N ARG A 39 7.26 12.35 5.29
CA ARG A 39 5.98 12.89 4.80
C ARG A 39 5.81 12.63 3.31
N GLU A 40 6.85 12.88 2.52
CA GLU A 40 6.85 12.63 1.07
C GLU A 40 6.59 11.16 0.76
N ASP A 41 7.27 10.23 1.45
CA ASP A 41 7.05 8.80 1.32
C ASP A 41 5.61 8.40 1.67
N THR A 42 5.06 8.98 2.75
CA THR A 42 3.67 8.74 3.16
C THR A 42 2.68 9.19 2.09
N TYR A 43 2.88 10.39 1.51
CA TYR A 43 2.04 10.89 0.42
C TYR A 43 2.14 10.02 -0.83
N ALA A 44 3.36 9.61 -1.20
CA ALA A 44 3.60 8.76 -2.36
C ALA A 44 2.90 7.40 -2.24
N LEU A 45 3.01 6.75 -1.08
CA LEU A 45 2.36 5.46 -0.81
C LEU A 45 0.83 5.58 -0.81
N ALA A 46 0.28 6.61 -0.18
CA ALA A 46 -1.17 6.85 -0.18
C ALA A 46 -1.71 7.07 -1.60
N PHE A 47 -0.98 7.86 -2.41
CA PHE A 47 -1.33 8.09 -3.81
C PHE A 47 -1.32 6.78 -4.62
N ALA A 48 -0.26 5.98 -4.49
CA ALA A 48 -0.14 4.70 -5.18
C ALA A 48 -1.29 3.74 -4.82
N MET A 49 -1.66 3.66 -3.54
CA MET A 49 -2.79 2.84 -3.08
C MET A 49 -4.12 3.29 -3.70
N HIS A 50 -4.38 4.61 -3.73
CA HIS A 50 -5.59 5.15 -4.35
C HIS A 50 -5.65 4.89 -5.85
N GLU A 51 -4.52 4.95 -6.54
CA GLU A 51 -4.46 4.69 -7.99
C GLU A 51 -4.72 3.22 -8.32
N GLN A 52 -4.17 2.28 -7.54
CA GLN A 52 -4.47 0.85 -7.68
C GLN A 52 -5.97 0.58 -7.47
N TYR A 53 -6.57 1.20 -6.45
CA TYR A 53 -8.00 1.09 -6.20
C TYR A 53 -8.84 1.65 -7.36
N ARG A 54 -8.45 2.81 -7.90
CA ARG A 54 -9.17 3.48 -9.00
C ARG A 54 -9.14 2.69 -10.30
N THR A 55 -7.99 2.08 -10.61
CA THR A 55 -7.82 1.26 -11.82
C THR A 55 -8.43 -0.13 -11.68
N GLY A 56 -8.67 -0.59 -10.45
CA GLY A 56 -9.12 -1.95 -10.15
C GLY A 56 -8.05 -3.01 -10.42
N ILE A 57 -6.81 -2.58 -10.69
CA ILE A 57 -5.69 -3.49 -10.96
C ILE A 57 -5.02 -3.80 -9.63
N THR A 58 -5.11 -5.06 -9.22
CA THR A 58 -4.39 -5.55 -8.04
C THR A 58 -2.93 -5.83 -8.45
N PRO A 59 -1.93 -5.27 -7.75
CA PRO A 59 -0.53 -5.55 -8.06
C PRO A 59 -0.18 -7.02 -7.82
N ALA A 60 0.89 -7.49 -8.48
CA ALA A 60 1.42 -8.83 -8.28
C ALA A 60 1.80 -9.04 -6.80
N ALA A 61 1.45 -10.22 -6.27
CA ALA A 61 1.80 -10.56 -4.90
C ALA A 61 3.29 -10.93 -4.81
N GLU A 62 4.03 -10.25 -3.92
CA GLU A 62 5.42 -10.60 -3.60
C GLU A 62 5.45 -11.56 -2.40
N ILE A 63 5.71 -12.84 -2.67
CA ILE A 63 5.74 -13.86 -1.62
C ILE A 63 6.98 -13.68 -0.74
N SER A 64 6.74 -13.43 0.54
CA SER A 64 7.79 -13.26 1.55
C SER A 64 7.43 -13.96 2.86
N LYS A 65 8.34 -13.95 3.84
CA LYS A 65 8.08 -14.50 5.18
C LYS A 65 6.90 -13.80 5.88
N ALA A 66 6.59 -12.55 5.52
CA ALA A 66 5.49 -11.78 6.09
C ALA A 66 4.11 -12.31 5.68
N CYS A 67 4.00 -13.04 4.56
CA CYS A 67 2.73 -13.63 4.11
C CYS A 67 2.13 -14.56 5.16
N LYS A 68 2.96 -15.27 5.95
CA LYS A 68 2.49 -16.18 7.01
C LYS A 68 1.74 -15.48 8.14
N SER A 69 2.01 -14.20 8.37
CA SER A 69 1.33 -13.38 9.38
C SER A 69 0.38 -12.36 8.75
N CYS A 70 0.16 -12.44 7.43
CA CYS A 70 -0.71 -11.51 6.73
C CYS A 70 -2.17 -11.81 7.10
N SER A 71 -2.92 -10.77 7.47
CA SER A 71 -4.35 -10.88 7.75
C SER A 71 -5.19 -11.32 6.54
N LEU A 72 -4.64 -11.21 5.34
CA LEU A 72 -5.27 -11.62 4.08
C LEU A 72 -4.78 -12.96 3.55
N ALA A 73 -3.95 -13.70 4.29
CA ALA A 73 -3.29 -14.91 3.78
C ALA A 73 -4.28 -15.98 3.25
N GLU A 74 -5.43 -16.15 3.90
CA GLU A 74 -6.45 -17.13 3.50
C GLU A 74 -7.30 -16.68 2.29
N LEU A 75 -7.32 -15.38 2.00
CA LEU A 75 -8.06 -14.79 0.88
C LEU A 75 -7.17 -14.52 -0.33
N CYS A 76 -5.87 -14.38 -0.10
CA CYS A 76 -4.90 -14.13 -1.16
C CYS A 76 -4.67 -15.42 -1.95
N ILE A 77 -4.79 -15.34 -3.28
CA ILE A 77 -4.54 -16.46 -4.19
C ILE A 77 -3.44 -16.04 -5.17
N PRO A 78 -2.18 -15.95 -4.71
CA PRO A 78 -1.08 -15.42 -5.50
C PRO A 78 -0.80 -16.26 -6.77
N GLU A 79 -1.11 -17.55 -6.76
CA GLU A 79 -0.90 -18.47 -7.88
C GLU A 79 -1.76 -18.11 -9.11
N LEU A 80 -2.85 -17.35 -8.92
CA LEU A 80 -3.68 -16.89 -10.04
C LEU A 80 -2.99 -15.82 -10.88
N TYR A 81 -1.96 -15.15 -10.37
CA TYR A 81 -1.25 -14.13 -11.13
C TYR A 81 -0.52 -14.72 -12.35
N ASP A 82 0.03 -15.93 -12.20
CA ASP A 82 0.72 -16.66 -13.28
C ASP A 82 -0.22 -17.58 -14.08
N ALA A 83 -1.50 -17.66 -13.69
CA ALA A 83 -2.46 -18.50 -14.37
C ALA A 83 -2.83 -17.94 -15.75
N PRO A 84 -3.06 -18.81 -16.75
CA PRO A 84 -3.52 -18.36 -18.05
C PRO A 84 -4.86 -17.61 -17.93
N PRO A 85 -5.10 -16.59 -18.78
CA PRO A 85 -6.32 -15.79 -18.71
C PRO A 85 -7.55 -16.68 -18.91
N VAL A 86 -8.65 -16.34 -18.23
CA VAL A 86 -9.91 -17.10 -18.31
C VAL A 86 -10.36 -17.29 -19.77
N SER A 87 -10.13 -16.31 -20.64
CA SER A 87 -10.43 -16.42 -22.07
C SER A 87 -9.74 -17.61 -22.76
N GLN A 88 -8.52 -17.96 -22.37
CA GLN A 88 -7.82 -19.14 -22.89
C GLN A 88 -8.44 -20.44 -22.38
N TYR A 89 -8.84 -20.48 -21.10
CA TYR A 89 -9.55 -21.63 -20.54
C TYR A 89 -10.89 -21.86 -21.27
N LEU A 90 -11.69 -20.80 -21.47
CA LEU A 90 -12.98 -20.88 -22.16
C LEU A 90 -12.81 -21.43 -23.59
N ARG A 91 -11.84 -20.92 -24.36
CA ARG A 91 -11.55 -21.41 -25.72
C ARG A 91 -11.17 -22.89 -25.78
N ARG A 92 -10.54 -23.41 -24.72
CA ARG A 92 -10.04 -24.80 -24.70
C ARG A 92 -11.11 -25.82 -24.33
N PHE A 93 -12.12 -25.42 -23.56
CA PHE A 93 -13.03 -26.38 -22.91
C PHE A 93 -14.52 -26.14 -23.16
N ILE A 94 -14.92 -24.95 -23.60
CA ILE A 94 -16.34 -24.59 -23.73
C ILE A 94 -16.80 -24.48 -25.19
N ASP A 95 -15.92 -24.69 -26.18
CA ASP A 95 -16.23 -24.64 -27.61
C ASP A 95 -17.18 -23.48 -27.97
N TYR A 96 -16.63 -22.27 -28.03
CA TYR A 96 -17.28 -21.11 -28.64
C TYR A 96 -16.50 -20.65 -29.88
#